data_AF-A0A956QKN9-F1
#
_entry.id   AF-A0A956QKN9-F1
#
_cell.length_a   1.000
_cell.length_b   1.000
_cell.length_c   1.000
_cell.angle_alpha   90.00
_cell.angle_beta   90.00
_cell.angle_gamma   90.00
#
_symmetry.space_group_name_H-M   'P 1'
#
loop_
_entity.id
_entity.type
_entity.pdbx_description
1 polymer ?
#
loop_
_entity_poly.entity_id
_entity_poly.type
_entity_poly.pdbx_seq_one_letter_code
_entity_poly.pdbx_strand_id
1 'polypeptide(L)'
;IWIGLYVHRKGKNLLVASVIALSLMYLTVWFGAGCPGVAWSGGALGTAIQNLNATLKAWPVWAWVAVLLAYCYVASVMPVWVLLQPRDYINSLQLISSLALIIGGLAVAGFVGSGGQKLEIVAPAIQWSPKNAPNFVPFLFITIACGAISGFHCLVSSGTSSKQLKCETDAQSIGYGAMLLEGALAVLVILCCCSGLGMGEWDRDGKGAGYNYLPAIAAETGQPLKGRDAWLHHYTPVRAVIKENGEVEQKGGWASLALADQLGGFIEGGANFLSTLGLPIKLCIAIIAVLVASFAATTLDTATRLQRYVVQELAETLKVGLFTNKYAATALAVGLGLLVAFYPGTRGPGSGGLILWPLFGAINQLLAGLAFMVVCFYLLRRNRPVWFLVAPMALMILLPAWAMLWQMFNPATGWLAKQNYLLLGFGGGVLCLQVWMLVEGFSMFGKVRGLDANVEG
;
A
#
# COMPACT_ATOMS: atom_id res chain seq x y z
N ILE A 1 -5.92 15.19 -16.14
CA ILE A 1 -6.37 15.50 -17.52
C ILE A 1 -5.97 16.91 -17.96
N TRP A 2 -6.46 17.99 -17.32
CA TRP A 2 -6.11 19.37 -17.72
C TRP A 2 -4.59 19.61 -17.80
N ILE A 3 -3.83 19.20 -16.76
CA ILE A 3 -2.36 19.30 -16.75
C ILE A 3 -1.74 18.51 -17.92
N GLY A 4 -2.18 17.28 -18.17
CA GLY A 4 -1.67 16.45 -19.26
C GLY A 4 -1.83 17.13 -20.62
N LEU A 5 -2.99 17.72 -20.89
CA LEU A 5 -3.23 18.49 -22.11
C LEU A 5 -2.46 19.82 -22.15
N TYR A 6 -2.35 20.50 -21.01
CA TYR A 6 -1.67 21.77 -20.86
C TYR A 6 -0.16 21.65 -21.11
N VAL A 7 0.47 20.62 -20.55
CA VAL A 7 1.91 20.37 -20.67
C VAL A 7 2.24 19.83 -22.06
N HIS A 8 1.53 18.79 -22.51
CA HIS A 8 1.87 18.11 -23.76
C HIS A 8 1.57 18.95 -25.02
N ARG A 9 0.50 19.76 -25.01
CA ARG A 9 0.13 20.57 -26.20
C ARG A 9 0.64 22.01 -26.19
N LYS A 10 0.99 22.60 -25.03
CA LYS A 10 1.33 24.03 -24.94
C LYS A 10 2.75 24.33 -24.47
N GLY A 11 3.54 23.33 -24.06
CA GLY A 11 4.95 23.52 -23.67
C GLY A 11 5.16 24.50 -22.51
N LYS A 12 4.13 24.72 -21.69
CA LYS A 12 4.13 25.73 -20.61
C LYS A 12 4.71 25.17 -19.31
N ASN A 13 5.24 26.07 -18.47
CA ASN A 13 5.83 25.73 -17.17
C ASN A 13 4.82 24.98 -16.27
N LEU A 14 5.26 23.86 -15.72
CA LEU A 14 4.48 22.98 -14.82
C LEU A 14 4.10 23.69 -13.51
N LEU A 15 4.95 24.59 -13.00
CA LEU A 15 4.83 25.17 -11.66
C LEU A 15 3.43 25.73 -11.37
N VAL A 16 2.88 26.55 -12.26
CA VAL A 16 1.55 27.17 -12.06
C VAL A 16 0.46 26.10 -11.99
N ALA A 17 0.50 25.13 -12.90
CA ALA A 17 -0.47 24.04 -12.91
C ALA A 17 -0.35 23.15 -11.66
N SER A 18 0.87 22.95 -11.16
CA SER A 18 1.17 22.21 -9.94
C SER A 18 0.64 22.91 -8.69
N VAL A 19 0.90 24.21 -8.54
CA VAL A 19 0.42 25.01 -7.41
C VAL A 19 -1.11 25.01 -7.40
N ILE A 20 -1.76 25.27 -8.54
CA ILE A 20 -3.22 25.23 -8.63
C ILE A 20 -3.76 23.86 -8.22
N ALA A 21 -3.20 22.77 -8.75
CA ALA A 21 -3.68 21.41 -8.45
C ALA A 21 -3.47 21.04 -6.98
N LEU A 22 -2.31 21.37 -6.40
CA LEU A 22 -1.99 21.09 -5.01
C LEU A 22 -2.88 21.91 -4.07
N SER A 23 -3.07 23.21 -4.36
CA SER A 23 -3.98 24.07 -3.60
C SER A 23 -5.42 23.56 -3.66
N LEU A 24 -5.93 23.21 -4.84
CA LEU A 24 -7.28 22.65 -4.98
C LEU A 24 -7.43 21.34 -4.21
N MET A 25 -6.43 20.46 -4.27
CA MET A 25 -6.43 19.22 -3.51
C MET A 25 -6.51 19.48 -2.00
N TYR A 26 -5.62 20.31 -1.43
CA TYR A 26 -5.69 20.62 0.01
C TYR A 26 -6.97 21.38 0.41
N LEU A 27 -7.50 22.25 -0.46
CA LEU A 27 -8.80 22.88 -0.25
C LEU A 27 -9.92 21.83 -0.17
N THR A 28 -9.94 20.84 -1.07
CA THR A 28 -10.93 19.76 -1.01
C THR A 28 -10.80 18.90 0.25
N VAL A 29 -9.59 18.66 0.74
CA VAL A 29 -9.36 17.97 2.03
C VAL A 29 -9.89 18.81 3.18
N TRP A 30 -9.60 20.12 3.20
CA TRP A 30 -10.08 21.05 4.21
C TRP A 30 -11.61 21.12 4.26
N PHE A 31 -12.27 21.30 3.10
CA PHE A 31 -13.73 21.32 3.01
C PHE A 31 -14.36 19.97 3.34
N GLY A 32 -13.75 18.87 2.88
CA GLY A 32 -14.21 17.52 3.16
C GLY A 32 -14.14 17.16 4.66
N ALA A 33 -13.06 17.59 5.33
CA ALA A 33 -12.86 17.35 6.76
C ALA A 33 -13.79 18.22 7.65
N GLY A 34 -14.26 19.37 7.17
CA GLY A 34 -15.17 20.23 7.94
C GLY A 34 -14.52 20.83 9.19
N CYS A 35 -13.40 21.54 9.02
CA CYS A 35 -12.55 22.05 10.10
C CYS A 35 -13.09 23.33 10.80
N PRO A 36 -12.63 23.65 12.02
CA PRO A 36 -12.99 24.88 12.75
C PRO A 36 -12.52 26.16 12.04
N GLY A 37 -13.27 27.27 12.20
CA GLY A 37 -13.01 28.55 11.50
C GLY A 37 -13.70 28.66 10.13
N VAL A 38 -14.31 27.57 9.68
CA VAL A 38 -15.22 27.54 8.54
C VAL A 38 -16.60 27.89 9.07
N ALA A 39 -16.92 29.18 9.18
CA ALA A 39 -18.30 29.70 9.21
C ALA A 39 -19.03 29.44 7.88
N TRP A 40 -18.81 28.25 7.32
CA TRP A 40 -19.42 27.63 6.16
C TRP A 40 -19.84 26.19 6.49
N SER A 41 -19.74 25.73 7.75
CA SER A 41 -20.63 24.68 8.28
C SER A 41 -22.07 25.20 8.44
N GLY A 42 -22.27 26.51 8.38
CA GLY A 42 -23.55 27.17 8.10
C GLY A 42 -23.51 27.81 6.72
N GLY A 43 -24.35 27.35 5.80
CA GLY A 43 -24.45 27.85 4.43
C GLY A 43 -24.72 26.73 3.43
N ALA A 44 -25.40 27.04 2.32
CA ALA A 44 -25.88 26.04 1.37
C ALA A 44 -24.78 25.12 0.83
N LEU A 45 -23.56 25.64 0.60
CA LEU A 45 -22.47 24.86 -0.01
C LEU A 45 -21.82 23.89 0.98
N GLY A 46 -21.58 24.28 2.24
CA GLY A 46 -21.05 23.35 3.23
C GLY A 46 -22.04 22.25 3.60
N THR A 47 -23.34 22.59 3.73
CA THR A 47 -24.39 21.58 3.88
C THR A 47 -24.44 20.64 2.68
N ALA A 48 -24.29 21.15 1.45
CA ALA A 48 -24.23 20.32 0.25
C ALA A 48 -23.04 19.36 0.25
N ILE A 49 -21.83 19.82 0.63
CA ILE A 49 -20.64 18.96 0.75
C ILE A 49 -20.83 17.89 1.82
N GLN A 50 -21.35 18.26 2.99
CA GLN A 50 -21.55 17.31 4.09
C GLN A 50 -22.64 16.29 3.75
N ASN A 51 -23.71 16.70 3.07
CA ASN A 51 -24.73 15.78 2.55
C ASN A 51 -24.14 14.83 1.50
N LEU A 52 -23.35 15.34 0.57
CA LEU A 52 -22.63 14.51 -0.42
C LEU A 52 -21.74 13.48 0.29
N ASN A 53 -20.95 13.91 1.29
CA ASN A 53 -20.11 13.00 2.08
C ASN A 53 -20.93 11.93 2.80
N ALA A 54 -22.10 12.28 3.35
CA ALA A 54 -23.00 11.32 3.98
C ALA A 54 -23.55 10.30 2.97
N THR A 55 -23.99 10.76 1.80
CA THR A 55 -24.47 9.89 0.71
C THR A 55 -23.37 8.94 0.23
N LEU A 56 -22.17 9.46 -0.02
CA LEU A 56 -21.01 8.70 -0.46
C LEU A 56 -20.54 7.67 0.58
N LYS A 57 -20.60 8.01 1.87
CA LYS A 57 -20.31 7.08 2.97
C LYS A 57 -21.35 5.96 3.09
N ALA A 58 -22.61 6.25 2.78
CA ALA A 58 -23.69 5.27 2.84
C ALA A 58 -23.61 4.20 1.73
N TRP A 59 -22.77 4.41 0.71
CA TRP A 59 -22.61 3.44 -0.36
C TRP A 59 -21.95 2.15 0.15
N PRO A 60 -22.44 0.98 -0.31
CA PRO A 60 -21.82 -0.28 0.05
C PRO A 60 -20.41 -0.38 -0.55
N VAL A 61 -19.54 -1.15 0.09
CA VAL A 61 -18.12 -1.29 -0.31
C VAL A 61 -17.97 -1.72 -1.77
N TRP A 62 -18.80 -2.67 -2.23
CA TRP A 62 -18.76 -3.13 -3.63
C TRP A 62 -19.05 -2.02 -4.65
N ALA A 63 -19.88 -1.02 -4.31
CA ALA A 63 -20.18 0.08 -5.22
C ALA A 63 -18.94 0.96 -5.43
N TRP A 64 -18.20 1.23 -4.35
CA TRP A 64 -16.91 1.90 -4.44
C TRP A 64 -15.89 1.10 -5.25
N VAL A 65 -15.83 -0.21 -5.05
CA VAL A 65 -14.93 -1.08 -5.83
C VAL A 65 -15.30 -1.07 -7.31
N ALA A 66 -16.59 -1.09 -7.66
CA ALA A 66 -17.06 -1.00 -9.04
C ALA A 66 -16.67 0.34 -9.69
N VAL A 67 -16.84 1.46 -8.97
CA VAL A 67 -16.41 2.79 -9.45
C VAL A 67 -14.90 2.85 -9.65
N LEU A 68 -14.12 2.33 -8.70
CA LEU A 68 -12.66 2.31 -8.80
C LEU A 68 -12.18 1.44 -9.97
N LEU A 69 -12.80 0.28 -10.19
CA LEU A 69 -12.46 -0.63 -11.27
C LEU A 69 -12.88 -0.07 -12.65
N ALA A 70 -14.03 0.61 -12.73
CA ALA A 70 -14.41 1.37 -13.92
C ALA A 70 -13.42 2.51 -14.22
N TYR A 71 -13.00 3.25 -13.18
CA TYR A 71 -11.95 4.25 -13.31
C TYR A 71 -10.63 3.63 -13.82
N CYS A 72 -10.22 2.49 -13.26
CA CYS A 72 -9.00 1.78 -13.69
C CYS A 72 -9.07 1.28 -15.12
N TYR A 73 -10.25 0.85 -15.59
CA TYR A 73 -10.46 0.52 -17.00
C TYR A 73 -10.14 1.72 -17.88
N VAL A 74 -10.76 2.86 -17.60
CA VAL A 74 -10.57 4.09 -18.38
C VAL A 74 -9.10 4.57 -18.30
N ALA A 75 -8.51 4.55 -17.11
CA ALA A 75 -7.12 4.95 -16.88
C ALA A 75 -6.09 4.05 -17.58
N SER A 76 -6.30 2.73 -17.61
CA SER A 76 -5.40 1.78 -18.26
C SER A 76 -5.37 1.89 -19.79
N VAL A 77 -6.52 2.25 -20.38
CA VAL A 77 -6.74 2.39 -21.83
C VAL A 77 -6.27 3.74 -22.38
N MET A 78 -6.33 4.79 -21.55
CA MET A 78 -5.88 6.12 -21.92
C MET A 78 -4.35 6.21 -22.06
N PRO A 79 -3.82 7.11 -22.91
CA PRO A 79 -2.40 7.35 -23.00
C PRO A 79 -1.81 7.86 -21.67
N VAL A 80 -0.58 7.43 -21.37
CA VAL A 80 0.12 7.71 -20.10
C VAL A 80 0.19 9.21 -19.80
N TRP A 81 0.47 10.04 -20.81
CA TRP A 81 0.61 11.50 -20.66
C TRP A 81 -0.71 12.24 -20.35
N VAL A 82 -1.87 11.63 -20.62
CA VAL A 82 -3.19 12.27 -20.41
C VAL A 82 -3.60 12.23 -18.94
N LEU A 83 -3.40 11.08 -18.30
CA LEU A 83 -3.87 10.83 -16.94
C LEU A 83 -2.76 10.35 -16.01
N LEU A 84 -2.10 9.23 -16.29
CA LEU A 84 -1.17 8.62 -15.32
C LEU A 84 -0.01 9.56 -14.97
N GLN A 85 0.72 10.08 -15.97
CA GLN A 85 1.86 10.96 -15.73
C GLN A 85 1.50 12.24 -14.94
N PRO A 86 0.50 13.06 -15.34
CA PRO A 86 0.16 14.26 -14.58
C PRO A 86 -0.43 13.94 -13.20
N ARG A 87 -1.11 12.80 -13.05
CA ARG A 87 -1.65 12.36 -11.76
C ARG A 87 -0.54 11.93 -10.81
N ASP A 88 0.35 11.07 -11.26
CA ASP A 88 1.48 10.58 -10.46
C ASP A 88 2.37 11.75 -10.04
N TYR A 89 2.51 12.75 -10.91
CA TYR A 89 3.21 13.99 -10.59
C TYR A 89 2.49 14.82 -9.50
N ILE A 90 1.16 14.99 -9.54
CA ILE A 90 0.44 15.65 -8.43
C ILE A 90 0.56 14.83 -7.14
N ASN A 91 0.46 13.51 -7.24
CA ASN A 91 0.57 12.62 -6.07
C ASN A 91 1.97 12.65 -5.45
N SER A 92 3.04 12.78 -6.25
CA SER A 92 4.40 12.93 -5.72
C SER A 92 4.59 14.26 -5.00
N LEU A 93 3.97 15.35 -5.49
CA LEU A 93 3.95 16.62 -4.77
C LEU A 93 3.20 16.48 -3.44
N GLN A 94 2.05 15.81 -3.42
CA GLN A 94 1.31 15.52 -2.19
C GLN A 94 2.14 14.68 -1.20
N LEU A 95 2.87 13.69 -1.69
CA LEU A 95 3.76 12.86 -0.89
C LEU A 95 4.84 13.71 -0.23
N ILE A 96 5.56 14.53 -1.01
CA ILE A 96 6.62 15.40 -0.49
C ILE A 96 6.08 16.43 0.50
N SER A 97 4.95 17.07 0.21
CA SER A 97 4.36 18.06 1.12
C SER A 97 3.85 17.43 2.41
N SER A 98 3.21 16.26 2.34
CA SER A 98 2.76 15.54 3.55
C SER A 98 3.94 15.04 4.37
N LEU A 99 5.02 14.57 3.72
CA LEU A 99 6.25 14.16 4.40
C LEU A 99 6.89 15.33 5.15
N ALA A 100 6.96 16.51 4.51
CA ALA A 100 7.47 17.72 5.14
C ALA A 100 6.63 18.14 6.35
N LEU A 101 5.30 18.01 6.27
CA LEU A 101 4.40 18.27 7.41
C LEU A 101 4.63 17.27 8.56
N ILE A 102 4.80 15.98 8.26
CA ILE A 102 5.09 14.95 9.27
C ILE A 102 6.43 15.23 9.94
N ILE A 103 7.48 15.52 9.15
CA ILE A 103 8.81 15.84 9.69
C ILE A 103 8.77 17.10 10.53
N GLY A 104 8.09 18.15 10.09
CA GLY A 104 7.91 19.38 10.85
C GLY A 104 7.17 19.14 12.17
N GLY A 105 6.07 18.39 12.11
CA GLY A 105 5.29 18.02 13.29
C GLY A 105 6.05 17.14 14.28
N LEU A 106 6.86 16.20 13.77
CA LEU A 106 7.77 15.37 14.55
C LEU A 106 8.86 16.22 15.22
N ALA A 107 9.44 17.19 14.51
CA ALA A 107 10.46 18.08 15.07
C ALA A 107 9.88 18.92 16.22
N VAL A 108 8.70 19.52 16.02
CA VAL A 108 8.00 20.26 17.08
C VAL A 108 7.66 19.35 18.26
N ALA A 109 7.13 18.15 18.00
CA ALA A 109 6.85 17.16 19.05
C ALA A 109 8.12 16.77 19.82
N GLY A 110 9.26 16.62 19.15
CA GLY A 110 10.54 16.27 19.75
C GLY A 110 11.13 17.37 20.64
N PHE A 111 11.02 18.64 20.24
CA PHE A 111 11.59 19.76 20.99
C PHE A 111 10.66 20.29 22.09
N VAL A 112 9.35 20.38 21.80
CA VAL A 112 8.36 21.03 22.67
C VAL A 112 7.54 20.00 23.45
N GLY A 113 7.45 18.76 22.97
CA GLY A 113 6.51 17.77 23.48
C GLY A 113 5.09 18.00 22.96
N SER A 114 4.15 17.18 23.42
CA SER A 114 2.72 17.32 23.13
C SER A 114 1.91 17.20 24.40
N GLY A 115 1.09 18.22 24.70
CA GLY A 115 0.24 18.23 25.89
C GLY A 115 0.97 17.97 27.21
N GLY A 116 2.19 18.52 27.35
CA GLY A 116 3.02 18.41 28.55
C GLY A 116 3.87 17.13 28.67
N GLN A 117 3.81 16.21 27.70
CA GLN A 117 4.67 15.02 27.66
C GLN A 117 5.77 15.15 26.63
N LYS A 118 6.96 14.65 26.97
CA LYS A 118 8.06 14.47 26.02
C LYS A 118 7.71 13.37 25.04
N LEU A 119 8.19 13.50 23.81
CA LEU A 119 8.03 12.45 22.81
C LEU A 119 8.87 11.23 23.21
N GLU A 120 8.21 10.09 23.38
CA GLU A 120 8.84 8.82 23.75
C GLU A 120 8.43 7.71 22.78
N ILE A 121 9.36 6.77 22.55
CA ILE A 121 9.05 5.54 21.84
C ILE A 121 8.34 4.62 22.82
N VAL A 122 7.03 4.44 22.64
CA VAL A 122 6.18 3.67 23.56
C VAL A 122 6.11 2.18 23.21
N ALA A 123 6.45 1.84 21.96
CA ALA A 123 6.57 0.46 21.52
C ALA A 123 7.79 -0.24 22.16
N PRO A 124 7.67 -1.50 22.61
CA PRO A 124 8.80 -2.24 23.13
C PRO A 124 9.83 -2.51 22.03
N ALA A 125 11.12 -2.33 22.34
CA ALA A 125 12.21 -2.56 21.37
C ALA A 125 12.27 -4.01 20.87
N ILE A 126 12.01 -4.98 21.76
CA ILE A 126 11.98 -6.42 21.43
C ILE A 126 10.88 -7.10 22.25
N GLN A 127 10.05 -7.90 21.58
CA GLN A 127 9.08 -8.81 22.21
C GLN A 127 9.08 -10.16 21.50
N TRP A 128 9.79 -11.13 22.07
CA TRP A 128 10.05 -12.44 21.44
C TRP A 128 8.82 -13.33 21.25
N SER A 129 7.82 -13.21 22.13
CA SER A 129 6.61 -14.02 22.09
C SER A 129 5.39 -13.16 22.43
N PRO A 130 4.91 -12.34 21.48
CA PRO A 130 3.66 -11.63 21.67
C PRO A 130 2.51 -12.64 21.71
N LYS A 131 1.63 -12.51 22.71
CA LYS A 131 0.41 -13.32 22.77
C LYS A 131 -0.39 -13.12 21.49
N ASN A 132 -0.87 -14.22 20.91
CA ASN A 132 -1.65 -14.24 19.68
C ASN A 132 -0.94 -13.60 18.46
N ALA A 133 0.40 -13.61 18.39
CA ALA A 133 1.14 -13.23 17.19
C ALA A 133 1.72 -14.47 16.49
N PRO A 134 1.81 -14.47 15.14
CA PRO A 134 2.57 -15.49 14.43
C PRO A 134 4.07 -15.39 14.75
N ASN A 135 4.80 -16.49 14.59
CA ASN A 135 6.26 -16.52 14.76
C ASN A 135 6.93 -15.48 13.87
N PHE A 136 7.95 -14.78 14.37
CA PHE A 136 8.61 -13.73 13.59
C PHE A 136 9.34 -14.28 12.35
N VAL A 137 9.88 -15.51 12.37
CA VAL A 137 10.48 -16.16 11.19
C VAL A 137 9.63 -17.37 10.78
N PRO A 138 9.33 -17.56 9.47
CA PRO A 138 9.69 -16.71 8.31
C PRO A 138 8.69 -15.57 8.04
N PHE A 139 7.68 -15.37 8.90
CA PHE A 139 6.57 -14.45 8.60
C PHE A 139 7.00 -13.01 8.41
N LEU A 140 8.02 -12.52 9.13
CA LEU A 140 8.58 -11.17 8.96
C LEU A 140 8.88 -10.87 7.49
N PHE A 141 9.44 -11.85 6.78
CA PHE A 141 9.80 -11.68 5.38
C PHE A 141 8.55 -11.53 4.54
N ILE A 142 7.52 -12.36 4.72
CA ILE A 142 6.26 -12.25 3.94
C ILE A 142 5.30 -11.15 4.38
N THR A 143 5.34 -10.69 5.64
CA THR A 143 4.43 -9.66 6.16
C THR A 143 4.95 -8.25 5.93
N ILE A 144 6.27 -8.04 5.95
CA ILE A 144 6.89 -6.79 5.49
C ILE A 144 7.00 -6.84 3.97
N ALA A 145 5.86 -6.72 3.30
CA ALA A 145 5.85 -6.58 1.86
C ALA A 145 6.44 -5.21 1.46
N CYS A 146 7.39 -5.24 0.53
CA CYS A 146 8.00 -4.07 -0.13
C CYS A 146 9.05 -3.25 0.64
N GLY A 147 9.37 -3.55 1.92
CA GLY A 147 10.21 -2.67 2.75
C GLY A 147 11.74 -2.75 2.52
N ALA A 148 12.25 -3.82 1.92
CA ALA A 148 13.69 -3.95 1.60
C ALA A 148 13.92 -4.30 0.12
N ILE A 149 13.08 -5.18 -0.43
CA ILE A 149 13.10 -5.65 -1.81
C ILE A 149 11.63 -5.87 -2.23
N SER A 150 11.23 -5.35 -3.39
CA SER A 150 9.85 -5.42 -3.89
C SER A 150 9.81 -5.91 -5.34
N GLY A 151 9.32 -7.13 -5.57
CA GLY A 151 9.17 -7.68 -6.92
C GLY A 151 8.13 -6.94 -7.74
N PHE A 152 7.07 -6.46 -7.08
CA PHE A 152 6.08 -5.60 -7.68
C PHE A 152 6.70 -4.27 -8.14
N HIS A 153 7.60 -3.65 -7.37
CA HIS A 153 8.31 -2.44 -7.82
C HIS A 153 9.19 -2.72 -9.04
N CYS A 154 9.83 -3.90 -9.11
CA CYS A 154 10.59 -4.31 -10.30
C CYS A 154 9.69 -4.47 -11.55
N LEU A 155 8.50 -5.05 -11.41
CA LEU A 155 7.53 -5.16 -12.50
C LEU A 155 6.97 -3.78 -12.92
N VAL A 156 6.73 -2.91 -11.94
CA VAL A 156 6.25 -1.54 -12.20
C VAL A 156 7.31 -0.72 -12.91
N SER A 157 8.56 -0.74 -12.44
CA SER A 157 9.65 0.06 -12.98
C SER A 157 9.99 -0.35 -14.42
N SER A 158 9.86 -1.63 -14.77
CA SER A 158 10.06 -2.11 -16.14
C SER A 158 8.96 -1.63 -17.12
N GLY A 159 7.74 -1.40 -16.64
CA GLY A 159 6.62 -0.93 -17.45
C GLY A 159 6.41 0.59 -17.48
N THR A 160 6.97 1.32 -16.50
CA THR A 160 6.74 2.76 -16.30
C THR A 160 8.04 3.56 -16.30
N SER A 161 8.88 3.45 -15.27
CA SER A 161 10.09 4.24 -15.08
C SER A 161 11.03 4.12 -16.28
N SER A 162 11.31 2.90 -16.75
CA SER A 162 12.16 2.63 -17.92
C SER A 162 11.74 3.39 -19.18
N LYS A 163 10.44 3.69 -19.34
CA LYS A 163 9.86 4.40 -20.49
C LYS A 163 9.78 5.92 -20.30
N GLN A 164 10.05 6.40 -19.08
CA GLN A 164 9.99 7.81 -18.72
C GLN A 164 11.38 8.42 -18.49
N LEU A 165 12.42 7.59 -18.35
CA LEU A 165 13.81 8.04 -18.33
C LEU A 165 14.17 8.73 -19.65
N LYS A 166 14.89 9.86 -19.55
CA LYS A 166 15.40 10.57 -20.73
C LYS A 166 16.61 9.86 -21.33
N CYS A 167 17.51 9.37 -20.47
CA CYS A 167 18.65 8.54 -20.85
C CYS A 167 19.00 7.54 -19.74
N GLU A 168 19.83 6.55 -20.08
CA GLU A 168 20.21 5.46 -19.17
C GLU A 168 20.96 5.95 -17.92
N THR A 169 21.78 7.01 -18.05
CA THR A 169 22.51 7.60 -16.93
C THR A 169 21.60 8.16 -15.83
N ASP A 170 20.36 8.54 -16.18
CA ASP A 170 19.38 9.04 -15.21
C ASP A 170 18.80 7.91 -14.33
N ALA A 171 18.91 6.64 -14.79
CA ALA A 171 18.35 5.49 -14.10
C ALA A 171 18.89 5.33 -12.68
N GLN A 172 20.20 5.55 -12.49
CA GLN A 172 20.83 5.42 -11.18
C GLN A 172 20.33 6.50 -10.22
N SER A 173 20.33 7.78 -10.63
CA SER A 173 19.87 8.87 -9.76
C SER A 173 18.39 8.75 -9.40
N ILE A 174 17.55 8.36 -10.35
CA ILE A 174 16.11 8.22 -10.13
C ILE A 174 15.80 6.98 -9.28
N GLY A 175 16.41 5.84 -9.61
CA GLY A 175 16.20 4.59 -8.86
C GLY A 175 16.73 4.69 -7.42
N TYR A 176 17.95 5.19 -7.24
CA TYR A 176 18.54 5.36 -5.91
C TYR A 176 17.81 6.43 -5.10
N GLY A 177 17.47 7.57 -5.71
CA GLY A 177 16.71 8.63 -5.05
C GLY A 177 15.32 8.17 -4.60
N ALA A 178 14.63 7.38 -5.42
CA ALA A 178 13.34 6.78 -5.05
C ALA A 178 13.49 5.82 -3.85
N MET A 179 14.52 4.97 -3.84
CA MET A 179 14.79 4.06 -2.73
C MET A 179 15.09 4.82 -1.42
N LEU A 180 15.86 5.91 -1.47
CA LEU A 180 16.10 6.75 -0.29
C LEU A 180 14.82 7.39 0.24
N LEU A 181 13.93 7.86 -0.65
CA LEU A 181 12.66 8.47 -0.26
C LEU A 181 11.69 7.43 0.33
N GLU A 182 11.65 6.21 -0.21
CA GLU A 182 10.91 5.09 0.38
C GLU A 182 11.45 4.71 1.76
N GLY A 183 12.78 4.66 1.92
CA GLY A 183 13.43 4.40 3.21
C GLY A 183 13.12 5.48 4.25
N ALA A 184 13.16 6.77 3.85
CA ALA A 184 12.79 7.88 4.71
C ALA A 184 11.31 7.80 5.14
N LEU A 185 10.40 7.48 4.21
CA LEU A 185 9.00 7.25 4.52
C LEU A 185 8.83 6.08 5.50
N ALA A 186 9.53 4.96 5.30
CA ALA A 186 9.46 3.80 6.18
C ALA A 186 9.87 4.14 7.62
N VAL A 187 10.96 4.90 7.81
CA VAL A 187 11.38 5.39 9.13
C VAL A 187 10.30 6.26 9.77
N LEU A 188 9.68 7.17 9.01
CA LEU A 188 8.61 8.02 9.53
C LEU A 188 7.35 7.23 9.88
N VAL A 189 6.98 6.23 9.08
CA VAL A 189 5.86 5.32 9.39
C VAL A 189 6.13 4.60 10.72
N ILE A 190 7.35 4.09 10.92
CA ILE A 190 7.75 3.46 12.20
C ILE A 190 7.59 4.46 13.36
N LEU A 191 8.06 5.69 13.21
CA LEU A 191 7.92 6.72 14.26
C LEU A 191 6.45 7.08 14.53
N CYS A 192 5.60 7.15 13.50
CA CYS A 192 4.16 7.38 13.66
C CYS A 192 3.53 6.25 14.48
N CYS A 193 3.80 4.99 14.11
CA CYS A 193 3.25 3.81 14.77
C CYS A 193 3.83 3.56 16.17
N CYS A 194 5.06 3.97 16.45
CA CYS A 194 5.73 3.67 17.72
C CYS A 194 5.76 4.83 18.71
N SER A 195 5.72 6.08 18.26
CA SER A 195 5.76 7.28 19.12
C SER A 195 4.54 8.17 18.90
N GLY A 196 4.13 8.35 17.65
CA GLY A 196 2.95 9.17 17.30
C GLY A 196 1.68 8.69 17.97
N LEU A 197 1.40 7.38 17.96
CA LEU A 197 0.25 6.80 18.67
C LEU A 197 0.32 6.99 20.20
N GLY A 198 1.53 7.02 20.76
CA GLY A 198 1.73 7.29 22.19
C GLY A 198 1.34 8.71 22.61
N MET A 199 1.20 9.65 21.68
CA MET A 199 0.78 11.02 21.98
C MET A 199 -0.72 11.12 22.31
N GLY A 200 -1.51 10.11 21.92
CA GLY A 200 -2.93 10.00 22.23
C GLY A 200 -3.72 9.31 21.13
N GLU A 201 -4.84 8.70 21.52
CA GLU A 201 -5.78 8.05 20.61
C GLU A 201 -7.09 8.83 20.52
N TRP A 202 -7.81 8.68 19.41
CA TRP A 202 -8.98 9.48 19.11
C TRP A 202 -10.20 8.64 18.78
N ASP A 203 -11.23 8.75 19.60
CA ASP A 203 -12.53 8.19 19.32
C ASP A 203 -13.35 9.11 18.42
N ARG A 204 -14.10 8.50 17.51
CA ARG A 204 -15.03 9.21 16.65
C ARG A 204 -16.39 9.32 17.32
N ASP A 205 -16.77 10.53 17.69
CA ASP A 205 -18.11 10.84 18.18
C ASP A 205 -19.00 11.39 17.05
N GLY A 206 -20.27 10.98 17.02
CA GLY A 206 -21.25 11.38 16.02
C GLY A 206 -21.41 10.45 14.81
N LYS A 207 -22.63 10.41 14.26
CA LYS A 207 -23.00 9.65 13.05
C LYS A 207 -23.09 10.59 11.82
N GLY A 208 -22.82 10.05 10.64
CA GLY A 208 -22.89 10.81 9.38
C GLY A 208 -21.75 11.82 9.20
N ALA A 209 -22.11 13.03 8.75
CA ALA A 209 -21.19 14.09 8.32
C ALA A 209 -20.69 15.00 9.47
N GLY A 210 -21.47 15.10 10.56
CA GLY A 210 -21.16 15.91 11.74
C GLY A 210 -20.37 15.16 12.82
N TYR A 211 -19.35 14.39 12.44
CA TYR A 211 -18.52 13.67 13.41
C TYR A 211 -17.35 14.51 13.91
N ASN A 212 -16.98 14.33 15.17
CA ASN A 212 -15.81 14.94 15.79
C ASN A 212 -14.86 13.84 16.29
N TYR A 213 -13.59 14.20 16.43
CA TYR A 213 -12.60 13.36 17.10
C TYR A 213 -12.47 13.85 18.53
N LEU A 214 -12.79 12.99 19.48
CA LEU A 214 -12.61 13.21 20.90
C LEU A 214 -11.44 12.34 21.38
N PRO A 215 -10.64 12.79 22.36
CA PRO A 215 -9.60 11.94 22.93
C PRO A 215 -10.22 10.67 23.51
N ALA A 216 -9.68 9.50 23.17
CA ALA A 216 -10.09 8.24 23.76
C ALA A 216 -9.76 8.24 25.26
N ILE A 217 -10.72 7.83 26.10
CA ILE A 217 -10.64 7.96 27.55
C ILE A 217 -10.41 6.59 28.18
N ALA A 218 -9.47 6.50 29.13
CA ALA A 218 -9.27 5.28 29.90
C ALA A 218 -10.45 5.05 30.86
N ALA A 219 -11.08 3.87 30.78
CA ALA A 219 -12.26 3.52 31.58
C ALA A 219 -12.03 3.62 33.10
N GLU A 220 -10.79 3.40 33.55
CA GLU A 220 -10.43 3.37 34.97
C GLU A 220 -10.12 4.75 35.55
N THR A 221 -9.51 5.65 34.76
CA THR A 221 -9.00 6.95 35.26
C THR A 221 -9.81 8.15 34.77
N GLY A 222 -10.64 7.98 33.73
CA GLY A 222 -11.37 9.09 33.12
C GLY A 222 -10.49 10.11 32.39
N GLN A 223 -9.19 9.81 32.20
CA GLN A 223 -8.24 10.68 31.49
C GLN A 223 -7.99 10.20 30.05
N PRO A 224 -7.57 11.10 29.14
CA PRO A 224 -7.15 10.73 27.79
C PRO A 224 -6.04 9.68 27.81
N LEU A 225 -6.17 8.64 27.00
CA LEU A 225 -5.14 7.62 26.81
C LEU A 225 -3.87 8.27 26.25
N LYS A 226 -2.72 7.96 26.87
CA LYS A 226 -1.40 8.44 26.45
C LYS A 226 -0.34 7.37 26.69
N GLY A 227 0.85 7.59 26.14
CA GLY A 227 2.01 6.73 26.33
C GLY A 227 1.76 5.31 25.82
N ARG A 228 2.19 4.34 26.61
CA ARG A 228 2.05 2.92 26.28
C ARG A 228 0.61 2.45 26.26
N ASP A 229 -0.27 3.06 27.04
CA ASP A 229 -1.68 2.64 27.14
C ASP A 229 -2.44 2.95 25.85
N ALA A 230 -2.21 4.13 25.24
CA ALA A 230 -2.74 4.46 23.92
C ALA A 230 -2.23 3.48 22.85
N TRP A 231 -0.94 3.15 22.87
CA TRP A 231 -0.37 2.19 21.91
C TRP A 231 -0.93 0.77 22.07
N LEU A 232 -1.12 0.30 23.31
CA LEU A 232 -1.72 -1.01 23.60
C LEU A 232 -3.21 -1.05 23.25
N HIS A 233 -3.92 0.05 23.47
CA HIS A 233 -5.33 0.17 23.10
C HIS A 233 -5.52 0.02 21.59
N HIS A 234 -4.63 0.61 20.78
CA HIS A 234 -4.63 0.44 19.32
C HIS A 234 -4.25 -0.98 18.85
N TYR A 235 -3.10 -1.51 19.28
CA TYR A 235 -2.53 -2.74 18.70
C TYR A 235 -2.91 -4.05 19.38
N THR A 236 -3.33 -3.99 20.64
CA THR A 236 -3.64 -5.17 21.45
C THR A 236 -5.01 -5.13 22.13
N PRO A 237 -6.09 -4.66 21.50
CA PRO A 237 -7.41 -4.71 22.13
C PRO A 237 -7.87 -6.17 22.15
N VAL A 238 -7.64 -6.88 23.26
CA VAL A 238 -8.33 -8.15 23.52
C VAL A 238 -9.69 -7.79 24.09
N ARG A 239 -10.74 -7.84 23.25
CA ARG A 239 -12.11 -7.54 23.67
C ARG A 239 -12.79 -8.84 24.08
N ALA A 240 -13.42 -8.83 25.24
CA ALA A 240 -14.33 -9.90 25.65
C ALA A 240 -15.62 -9.80 24.81
N VAL A 241 -15.86 -10.80 23.98
CA VAL A 241 -17.12 -10.94 23.22
C VAL A 241 -17.93 -12.03 23.89
N ILE A 242 -19.10 -11.66 24.42
CA ILE A 242 -20.05 -12.61 24.97
C ILE A 242 -20.80 -13.21 23.78
N LYS A 243 -20.65 -14.52 23.56
CA LYS A 243 -21.42 -15.26 22.56
C LYS A 243 -22.89 -15.36 22.98
N GLU A 244 -23.79 -15.62 22.04
CA GLU A 244 -25.23 -15.80 22.32
C GLU A 244 -25.52 -16.93 23.34
N ASN A 245 -24.58 -17.87 23.52
CA ASN A 245 -24.64 -18.94 24.53
C ASN A 245 -24.10 -18.55 25.92
N GLY A 246 -23.69 -17.29 26.12
CA GLY A 246 -23.13 -16.79 27.38
C GLY A 246 -21.63 -17.04 27.58
N GLU A 247 -20.93 -17.71 26.65
CA GLU A 247 -19.48 -17.90 26.73
C GLU A 247 -18.73 -16.60 26.41
N VAL A 248 -17.74 -16.27 27.23
CA VAL A 248 -16.84 -15.13 26.99
C VAL A 248 -15.70 -15.58 26.07
N GLU A 249 -15.76 -15.19 24.80
CA GLU A 249 -14.67 -15.36 23.85
C GLU A 249 -13.77 -14.13 23.87
N GLN A 250 -12.48 -14.30 24.16
CA GLN A 250 -11.50 -13.24 23.97
C GLN A 250 -11.21 -13.08 22.47
N LYS A 251 -11.71 -12.01 21.88
CA LYS A 251 -11.51 -11.66 20.47
C LYS A 251 -10.57 -10.46 20.38
N GLY A 252 -9.38 -10.65 19.80
CA GLY A 252 -8.40 -9.59 19.63
C GLY A 252 -6.94 -10.07 19.67
N GLY A 253 -6.02 -9.11 19.65
CA GLY A 253 -4.57 -9.34 19.64
C GLY A 253 -3.93 -9.29 18.25
N TRP A 254 -2.61 -9.41 18.20
CA TRP A 254 -1.79 -9.12 17.00
C TRP A 254 -2.21 -9.86 15.73
N ALA A 255 -2.61 -11.13 15.81
CA ALA A 255 -3.07 -11.91 14.66
C ALA A 255 -4.44 -11.49 14.12
N SER A 256 -5.21 -10.69 14.87
CA SER A 256 -6.54 -10.21 14.46
C SER A 256 -6.50 -8.84 13.77
N LEU A 257 -5.34 -8.17 13.75
CA LEU A 257 -5.18 -6.87 13.11
C LEU A 257 -5.39 -6.99 11.60
N ALA A 258 -6.44 -6.35 11.10
CA ALA A 258 -6.72 -6.26 9.68
C ALA A 258 -5.92 -5.10 9.05
N LEU A 259 -5.91 -5.07 7.71
CA LEU A 259 -5.25 -3.99 6.95
C LEU A 259 -5.72 -2.59 7.37
N ALA A 260 -7.00 -2.42 7.72
CA ALA A 260 -7.50 -1.13 8.17
C ALA A 260 -6.90 -0.70 9.52
N ASP A 261 -6.68 -1.64 10.44
CA ASP A 261 -6.12 -1.38 11.76
C ASP A 261 -4.62 -1.02 11.64
N GLN A 262 -3.92 -1.71 10.72
CA GLN A 262 -2.53 -1.42 10.37
C GLN A 262 -2.36 -0.02 9.77
N LEU A 263 -3.23 0.36 8.82
CA LEU A 263 -3.23 1.70 8.22
C LEU A 263 -3.65 2.78 9.22
N GLY A 264 -4.61 2.47 10.10
CA GLY A 264 -5.08 3.38 11.16
C GLY A 264 -3.93 3.84 12.05
N GLY A 265 -3.03 2.93 12.43
CA GLY A 265 -1.89 3.27 13.28
C GLY A 265 -0.96 4.33 12.66
N PHE A 266 -0.70 4.23 11.34
CA PHE A 266 0.06 5.25 10.63
C PHE A 266 -0.71 6.57 10.49
N ILE A 267 -2.00 6.50 10.17
CA ILE A 267 -2.85 7.68 9.96
C ILE A 267 -2.98 8.49 11.25
N GLU A 268 -3.30 7.85 12.36
CA GLU A 268 -3.48 8.51 13.65
C GLU A 268 -2.15 8.98 14.24
N GLY A 269 -1.12 8.12 14.21
CA GLY A 269 0.21 8.51 14.67
C GLY A 269 0.81 9.68 13.88
N GLY A 270 0.64 9.68 12.55
CA GLY A 270 1.04 10.79 11.70
C GLY A 270 0.21 12.05 11.93
N ALA A 271 -1.10 11.90 12.16
CA ALA A 271 -1.98 13.02 12.48
C ALA A 271 -1.62 13.68 13.82
N ASN A 272 -1.17 12.89 14.80
CA ASN A 272 -0.68 13.40 16.08
C ASN A 272 0.59 14.23 15.91
N PHE A 273 1.51 13.84 15.03
CA PHE A 273 2.64 14.71 14.71
C PHE A 273 2.18 16.01 14.03
N LEU A 274 1.29 15.92 13.04
CA LEU A 274 0.79 17.12 12.34
C LEU A 274 0.05 18.08 13.28
N SER A 275 -0.68 17.57 14.28
CA SER A 275 -1.45 18.42 15.19
C SER A 275 -0.57 19.28 16.09
N THR A 276 0.70 18.92 16.33
CA THR A 276 1.65 19.77 17.08
C THR A 276 1.97 21.08 16.36
N LEU A 277 1.72 21.14 15.05
CA LEU A 277 1.82 22.38 14.26
C LEU A 277 0.65 23.34 14.49
N GLY A 278 -0.27 23.01 15.42
CA GLY A 278 -1.47 23.81 15.71
C GLY A 278 -2.65 23.53 14.78
N LEU A 279 -2.57 22.47 13.98
CA LEU A 279 -3.64 22.06 13.06
C LEU A 279 -4.71 21.23 13.79
N PRO A 280 -6.01 21.41 13.47
CA PRO A 280 -7.07 20.60 14.06
C PRO A 280 -6.89 19.10 13.72
N ILE A 281 -7.01 18.21 14.72
CA ILE A 281 -6.77 16.77 14.53
C ILE A 281 -7.57 16.15 13.38
N LYS A 282 -8.82 16.58 13.19
CA LYS A 282 -9.68 16.12 12.10
C LYS A 282 -9.09 16.41 10.72
N LEU A 283 -8.43 17.57 10.56
CA LEU A 283 -7.70 17.92 9.35
C LEU A 283 -6.47 17.05 9.18
N CYS A 284 -5.70 16.87 10.26
CA CYS A 284 -4.48 16.07 10.25
C CYS A 284 -4.76 14.63 9.80
N ILE A 285 -5.79 13.99 10.39
CA ILE A 285 -6.25 12.66 9.99
C ILE A 285 -6.64 12.64 8.52
N ALA A 286 -7.39 13.64 8.04
CA ALA A 286 -7.78 13.72 6.64
C ALA A 286 -6.58 13.85 5.69
N ILE A 287 -5.58 14.68 6.03
CA ILE A 287 -4.36 14.85 5.23
C ILE A 287 -3.61 13.52 5.10
N ILE A 288 -3.36 12.81 6.21
CA ILE A 288 -2.63 11.54 6.18
C ILE A 288 -3.46 10.43 5.52
N ALA A 289 -4.77 10.37 5.75
CA ALA A 289 -5.64 9.41 5.08
C ALA A 289 -5.66 9.60 3.56
N VAL A 290 -5.69 10.86 3.09
CA VAL A 290 -5.65 11.16 1.66
C VAL A 290 -4.26 10.87 1.09
N LEU A 291 -3.18 11.07 1.84
CA LEU A 291 -1.84 10.61 1.43
C LEU A 291 -1.82 9.10 1.15
N VAL A 292 -2.32 8.29 2.09
CA VAL A 292 -2.39 6.83 1.95
C VAL A 292 -3.29 6.43 0.77
N ALA A 293 -4.47 7.06 0.66
CA ALA A 293 -5.41 6.77 -0.41
C ALA A 293 -4.85 7.12 -1.79
N SER A 294 -4.19 8.27 -1.94
CA SER A 294 -3.59 8.69 -3.21
C SER A 294 -2.47 7.73 -3.64
N PHE A 295 -1.62 7.29 -2.71
CA PHE A 295 -0.58 6.27 -2.97
C PHE A 295 -1.16 4.92 -3.41
N ALA A 296 -2.19 4.42 -2.71
CA ALA A 296 -2.86 3.19 -3.11
C ALA A 296 -3.49 3.31 -4.51
N ALA A 297 -4.06 4.47 -4.82
CA ALA A 297 -4.76 4.69 -6.08
C ALA A 297 -3.81 4.82 -7.29
N THR A 298 -2.57 5.30 -7.11
CA THR A 298 -1.54 5.28 -8.18
C THR A 298 -1.05 3.86 -8.47
N THR A 299 -0.89 3.06 -7.41
CA THR A 299 -0.54 1.64 -7.53
C THR A 299 -1.62 0.86 -8.28
N LEU A 300 -2.90 1.13 -8.01
CA LEU A 300 -4.03 0.45 -8.64
C LEU A 300 -4.11 0.67 -10.16
N ASP A 301 -3.88 1.91 -10.62
CA ASP A 301 -3.85 2.24 -12.06
C ASP A 301 -2.71 1.49 -12.77
N THR A 302 -1.51 1.59 -12.20
CA THR A 302 -0.33 0.91 -12.74
C THR A 302 -0.50 -0.60 -12.77
N ALA A 303 -1.02 -1.21 -11.69
CA ALA A 303 -1.30 -2.64 -11.62
C ALA A 303 -2.28 -3.09 -12.71
N THR A 304 -3.36 -2.33 -12.93
CA THR A 304 -4.35 -2.64 -13.98
C THR A 304 -3.73 -2.57 -15.37
N ARG A 305 -2.81 -1.63 -15.60
CA ARG A 305 -2.09 -1.52 -16.87
C ARG A 305 -1.09 -2.65 -17.10
N LEU A 306 -0.33 -3.04 -16.07
CA LEU A 306 0.58 -4.18 -16.16
C LEU A 306 -0.18 -5.48 -16.37
N GLN A 307 -1.27 -5.69 -15.64
CA GLN A 307 -2.13 -6.87 -15.83
C GLN A 307 -2.64 -6.95 -17.26
N ARG A 308 -3.00 -5.82 -17.87
CA ARG A 308 -3.35 -5.74 -19.29
C ARG A 308 -2.19 -6.16 -20.19
N TYR A 309 -0.96 -5.71 -19.95
CA TYR A 309 0.20 -6.11 -20.75
C TYR A 309 0.43 -7.62 -20.66
N VAL A 310 0.36 -8.20 -19.46
CA VAL A 310 0.46 -9.65 -19.26
C VAL A 310 -0.63 -10.40 -20.04
N VAL A 311 -1.87 -9.92 -20.01
CA VAL A 311 -2.98 -10.51 -20.77
C VAL A 311 -2.71 -10.45 -22.28
N GLN A 312 -2.21 -9.32 -22.80
CA GLN A 312 -1.89 -9.15 -24.22
C GLN A 312 -0.75 -10.07 -24.66
N GLU A 313 0.34 -10.13 -23.88
CA GLU A 313 1.50 -10.98 -24.16
C GLU A 313 1.12 -12.48 -24.16
N LEU A 314 0.30 -12.91 -23.20
CA LEU A 314 -0.23 -14.28 -23.17
C LEU A 314 -1.15 -14.55 -24.37
N ALA A 315 -2.02 -13.60 -24.72
CA ALA A 315 -2.93 -13.74 -25.85
C ALA A 315 -2.18 -13.82 -27.20
N GLU A 316 -1.12 -13.03 -27.37
CA GLU A 316 -0.24 -13.10 -28.55
C GLU A 316 0.47 -14.45 -28.63
N THR A 317 1.02 -14.92 -27.51
CA THR A 317 1.71 -16.21 -27.41
C THR A 317 0.77 -17.39 -27.72
N LEU A 318 -0.45 -17.35 -27.18
CA LEU A 318 -1.48 -18.37 -27.38
C LEU A 318 -2.30 -18.17 -28.66
N LYS A 319 -2.01 -17.13 -29.45
CA LYS A 319 -2.72 -16.75 -30.69
C LYS A 319 -4.22 -16.51 -30.51
N VAL A 320 -4.64 -16.00 -29.35
CA VAL A 320 -6.04 -15.64 -29.04
C VAL A 320 -6.30 -14.17 -29.41
N GLY A 321 -6.75 -13.94 -30.64
CA GLY A 321 -6.88 -12.58 -31.21
C GLY A 321 -7.80 -11.61 -30.47
N LEU A 322 -8.76 -12.08 -29.66
CA LEU A 322 -9.68 -11.21 -28.93
C LEU A 322 -8.97 -10.35 -27.87
N PHE A 323 -7.97 -10.91 -27.18
CA PHE A 323 -7.32 -10.28 -26.03
C PHE A 323 -5.98 -9.60 -26.39
N THR A 324 -5.65 -9.47 -27.68
CA THR A 324 -4.50 -8.69 -28.15
C THR A 324 -4.79 -7.18 -28.15
N ASN A 325 -6.05 -6.78 -28.29
CA ASN A 325 -6.48 -5.39 -28.22
C ASN A 325 -6.54 -4.89 -26.76
N LYS A 326 -6.05 -3.66 -26.53
CA LYS A 326 -6.05 -3.01 -25.21
C LYS A 326 -7.42 -2.99 -24.55
N TYR A 327 -8.53 -2.80 -25.28
CA TYR A 327 -9.86 -2.66 -24.67
C TYR A 327 -10.34 -3.99 -24.07
N ALA A 328 -10.25 -5.08 -24.83
CA ALA A 328 -10.65 -6.41 -24.39
C ALA A 328 -9.71 -6.97 -23.31
N ALA A 329 -8.40 -6.76 -23.45
CA ALA A 329 -7.43 -7.13 -22.42
C ALA A 329 -7.68 -6.41 -21.10
N THR A 330 -8.00 -5.10 -21.14
CA THR A 330 -8.36 -4.35 -19.93
C THR A 330 -9.66 -4.86 -19.33
N ALA A 331 -10.67 -5.16 -20.16
CA ALA A 331 -11.96 -5.67 -19.71
C ALA A 331 -11.80 -7.00 -18.97
N LEU A 332 -10.94 -7.89 -19.48
CA LEU A 332 -10.60 -9.13 -18.79
C LEU A 332 -9.89 -8.88 -17.47
N ALA A 333 -8.85 -8.02 -17.45
CA ALA A 333 -8.10 -7.70 -16.26
C ALA A 333 -8.99 -7.12 -15.14
N VAL A 334 -9.82 -6.13 -15.48
CA VAL A 334 -10.76 -5.49 -14.56
C VAL A 334 -11.90 -6.44 -14.17
N GLY A 335 -12.39 -7.24 -15.11
CA GLY A 335 -13.44 -8.23 -14.89
C GLY A 335 -13.03 -9.30 -13.89
N LEU A 336 -11.79 -9.83 -13.99
CA LEU A 336 -11.23 -10.75 -12.99
C LEU A 336 -11.16 -10.09 -11.60
N GLY A 337 -10.75 -8.81 -11.54
CA GLY A 337 -10.75 -8.04 -10.29
C GLY A 337 -12.15 -7.87 -9.70
N LEU A 338 -13.16 -7.57 -10.53
CA LEU A 338 -14.56 -7.47 -10.12
C LEU A 338 -15.09 -8.81 -9.59
N LEU A 339 -14.81 -9.91 -10.28
CA LEU A 339 -15.25 -11.25 -9.85
C LEU A 339 -14.72 -11.59 -8.46
N VAL A 340 -13.43 -11.33 -8.21
CA VAL A 340 -12.83 -11.52 -6.88
C VAL A 340 -13.43 -10.55 -5.86
N ALA A 341 -13.67 -9.29 -6.22
CA ALA A 341 -14.24 -8.31 -5.30
C ALA A 341 -15.68 -8.63 -4.89
N PHE A 342 -16.52 -9.10 -5.81
CA PHE A 342 -17.91 -9.47 -5.54
C PHE A 342 -18.05 -10.76 -4.74
N TYR A 343 -17.05 -11.64 -4.79
CA TYR A 343 -17.01 -12.77 -3.88
C TYR A 343 -16.99 -12.24 -2.42
N PRO A 344 -17.90 -12.70 -1.56
CA PRO A 344 -18.05 -12.15 -0.21
C PRO A 344 -16.80 -12.47 0.64
N GLY A 345 -16.05 -11.43 0.98
CA GLY A 345 -14.93 -11.51 1.92
C GLY A 345 -15.35 -11.23 3.35
N THR A 346 -14.37 -10.89 4.18
CA THR A 346 -14.56 -10.66 5.63
C THR A 346 -15.47 -9.48 5.97
N ARG A 347 -15.73 -8.57 5.02
CA ARG A 347 -16.61 -7.40 5.18
C ARG A 347 -17.80 -7.42 4.22
N GLY A 348 -18.15 -8.61 3.70
CA GLY A 348 -19.23 -8.78 2.72
C GLY A 348 -18.79 -8.46 1.27
N PRO A 349 -19.76 -8.27 0.35
CA PRO A 349 -19.46 -7.99 -1.05
C PRO A 349 -18.61 -6.74 -1.24
N GLY A 350 -17.58 -6.83 -2.08
CA GLY A 350 -16.56 -5.80 -2.28
C GLY A 350 -15.25 -6.06 -1.50
N SER A 351 -15.22 -7.06 -0.62
CA SER A 351 -14.05 -7.37 0.21
C SER A 351 -13.33 -8.68 -0.14
N GLY A 352 -13.74 -9.37 -1.22
CA GLY A 352 -13.17 -10.68 -1.57
C GLY A 352 -11.67 -10.66 -1.90
N GLY A 353 -11.13 -9.51 -2.33
CA GLY A 353 -9.67 -9.34 -2.49
C GLY A 353 -8.87 -9.57 -1.20
N LEU A 354 -9.47 -9.31 -0.03
CA LEU A 354 -8.84 -9.55 1.27
C LEU A 354 -8.62 -11.05 1.54
N ILE A 355 -9.35 -11.94 0.86
CA ILE A 355 -9.17 -13.39 0.99
C ILE A 355 -7.80 -13.80 0.46
N LEU A 356 -7.35 -13.19 -0.64
CA LEU A 356 -6.06 -13.49 -1.28
C LEU A 356 -4.89 -12.70 -0.68
N TRP A 357 -5.15 -11.76 0.24
CA TRP A 357 -4.13 -10.94 0.88
C TRP A 357 -2.97 -11.73 1.49
N PRO A 358 -3.17 -12.90 2.15
CA PRO A 358 -2.07 -13.70 2.69
C PRO A 358 -1.05 -14.18 1.64
N LEU A 359 -1.43 -14.24 0.36
CA LEU A 359 -0.54 -14.63 -0.75
C LEU A 359 0.31 -13.46 -1.26
N PHE A 360 -0.13 -12.23 -1.03
CA PHE A 360 0.47 -11.04 -1.63
C PHE A 360 1.97 -10.93 -1.35
N GLY A 361 2.34 -11.03 -0.07
CA GLY A 361 3.75 -10.91 0.34
C GLY A 361 4.65 -11.99 -0.24
N ALA A 362 4.18 -13.24 -0.26
CA ALA A 362 4.92 -14.37 -0.80
C ALA A 362 5.13 -14.25 -2.31
N ILE A 363 4.07 -13.93 -3.07
CA ILE A 363 4.16 -13.69 -4.52
C ILE A 363 5.07 -12.50 -4.82
N ASN A 364 5.00 -11.43 -4.03
CA ASN A 364 5.83 -10.25 -4.23
C ASN A 364 7.33 -10.53 -4.08
N GLN A 365 7.73 -11.32 -3.08
CA GLN A 365 9.13 -11.73 -2.92
C GLN A 365 9.57 -12.74 -3.97
N LEU A 366 8.69 -13.66 -4.36
CA LEU A 366 8.96 -14.58 -5.46
C LEU A 366 9.31 -13.80 -6.73
N LEU A 367 8.48 -12.80 -7.08
CA LEU A 367 8.72 -11.93 -8.23
C LEU A 367 10.05 -11.16 -8.11
N ALA A 368 10.44 -10.77 -6.90
CA ALA A 368 11.75 -10.17 -6.67
C ALA A 368 12.90 -11.15 -6.94
N GLY A 369 12.77 -12.39 -6.46
CA GLY A 369 13.72 -13.47 -6.73
C GLY A 369 13.89 -13.73 -8.24
N LEU A 370 12.78 -13.71 -8.98
CA LEU A 370 12.78 -13.83 -10.44
C LEU A 370 13.43 -12.63 -11.12
N ALA A 371 13.18 -11.41 -10.64
CA ALA A 371 13.85 -10.22 -11.15
C ALA A 371 15.38 -10.32 -10.94
N PHE A 372 15.84 -10.75 -9.76
CA PHE A 372 17.27 -10.99 -9.53
C PHE A 372 17.84 -12.06 -10.46
N MET A 373 17.09 -13.13 -10.73
CA MET A 373 17.52 -14.17 -11.66
C MET A 373 17.69 -13.62 -13.08
N VAL A 374 16.77 -12.78 -13.55
CA VAL A 374 16.88 -12.10 -14.87
C VAL A 374 18.11 -11.19 -14.91
N VAL A 375 18.33 -10.38 -13.87
CA VAL A 375 19.51 -9.49 -13.77
C VAL A 375 20.80 -10.30 -13.72
N CYS A 376 20.81 -11.45 -13.02
CA CYS A 376 21.94 -12.36 -12.97
C CYS A 376 22.30 -12.87 -14.37
N PHE A 377 21.32 -13.33 -15.16
CA PHE A 377 21.57 -13.73 -16.55
C PHE A 377 22.09 -12.60 -17.42
N TYR A 378 21.52 -11.39 -17.27
CA TYR A 378 21.96 -10.22 -18.01
C TYR A 378 23.45 -9.91 -17.73
N LEU A 379 23.87 -9.90 -16.46
CA LEU A 379 25.26 -9.67 -16.09
C LEU A 379 26.20 -10.80 -16.52
N LEU A 380 25.74 -12.06 -16.44
CA LEU A 380 26.50 -13.21 -16.92
C LEU A 380 26.78 -13.14 -18.43
N ARG A 381 25.82 -12.67 -19.24
CA ARG A 381 26.04 -12.46 -20.69
C ARG A 381 27.13 -11.43 -20.96
N ARG A 382 27.16 -10.37 -20.16
CA ARG A 382 28.12 -9.27 -20.25
C ARG A 382 29.45 -9.53 -19.53
N ASN A 383 29.72 -10.77 -19.09
CA ASN A 383 30.91 -11.15 -18.33
C ASN A 383 31.16 -10.28 -17.07
N ARG A 384 30.09 -9.84 -16.41
CA ARG A 384 30.17 -9.06 -15.16
C ARG A 384 30.00 -9.96 -13.93
N PRO A 385 30.60 -9.61 -12.77
CA PRO A 385 30.45 -10.40 -11.55
C PRO A 385 28.99 -10.42 -11.07
N VAL A 386 28.53 -11.59 -10.60
CA VAL A 386 27.14 -11.78 -10.12
C VAL A 386 27.02 -12.24 -8.67
N TRP A 387 28.15 -12.49 -7.99
CA TRP A 387 28.18 -13.08 -6.65
C TRP A 387 27.35 -12.30 -5.62
N PHE A 388 27.32 -10.97 -5.73
CA PHE A 388 26.55 -10.09 -4.83
C PHE A 388 25.03 -10.20 -5.00
N LEU A 389 24.56 -10.75 -6.13
CA LEU A 389 23.13 -10.99 -6.39
C LEU A 389 22.67 -12.36 -5.93
N VAL A 390 23.57 -13.35 -5.89
CA VAL A 390 23.21 -14.76 -5.65
C VAL A 390 22.58 -14.95 -4.27
N ALA A 391 23.16 -14.36 -3.23
CA ALA A 391 22.62 -14.50 -1.87
C ALA A 391 21.24 -13.85 -1.70
N PRO A 392 21.00 -12.58 -2.09
CA PRO A 392 19.65 -11.99 -2.10
C PRO A 392 18.65 -12.77 -2.95
N MET A 393 19.06 -13.22 -4.14
CA MET A 393 18.24 -14.02 -5.04
C MET A 393 17.78 -15.34 -4.39
N ALA A 394 18.72 -16.10 -3.83
CA ALA A 394 18.42 -17.37 -3.17
C ALA A 394 17.48 -17.18 -1.98
N LEU A 395 17.71 -16.16 -1.16
CA LEU A 395 16.87 -15.83 -0.01
C LEU A 395 15.44 -15.47 -0.45
N MET A 396 15.29 -14.65 -1.48
CA MET A 396 13.98 -14.22 -2.03
C MET A 396 13.22 -15.35 -2.74
N ILE A 397 13.90 -16.42 -3.12
CA ILE A 397 13.27 -17.63 -3.68
C ILE A 397 12.89 -18.59 -2.55
N LEU A 398 13.80 -18.87 -1.61
CA LEU A 398 13.62 -19.92 -0.61
C LEU A 398 12.69 -19.53 0.54
N LEU A 399 12.79 -18.30 1.06
CA LEU A 399 12.00 -17.89 2.22
C LEU A 399 10.49 -17.81 1.92
N PRO A 400 10.03 -17.25 0.79
CA PRO A 400 8.61 -17.27 0.47
C PRO A 400 8.09 -18.67 0.27
N ALA A 401 8.87 -19.55 -0.36
CA ALA A 401 8.49 -20.96 -0.53
C ALA A 401 8.31 -21.65 0.83
N TRP A 402 9.24 -21.45 1.76
CA TRP A 402 9.12 -21.97 3.12
C TRP A 402 7.89 -21.38 3.84
N ALA A 403 7.71 -20.07 3.82
CA ALA A 403 6.56 -19.41 4.46
C ALA A 403 5.22 -19.89 3.88
N MET A 404 5.15 -20.11 2.56
CA MET A 404 3.99 -20.66 1.87
C MET A 404 3.72 -22.10 2.30
N LEU A 405 4.72 -22.97 2.31
CA LEU A 405 4.58 -24.35 2.79
C LEU A 405 4.11 -24.40 4.25
N TRP A 406 4.63 -23.51 5.10
CA TRP A 406 4.15 -23.38 6.48
C TRP A 406 2.68 -22.95 6.53
N GLN A 407 2.30 -21.90 5.80
CA GLN A 407 0.90 -21.47 5.75
C GLN A 407 -0.05 -22.51 5.15
N MET A 408 0.43 -23.40 4.28
CA MET A 408 -0.38 -24.46 3.69
C MET A 408 -0.57 -25.64 4.65
N PHE A 409 0.51 -26.11 5.29
CA PHE A 409 0.55 -27.41 5.97
C PHE A 409 0.72 -27.36 7.49
N ASN A 410 0.82 -26.17 8.11
CA ASN A 410 0.92 -26.10 9.57
C ASN A 410 -0.30 -26.77 10.25
N PRO A 411 -0.12 -27.72 11.18
CA PRO A 411 -1.23 -28.49 11.75
C PRO A 411 -2.27 -27.68 12.51
N ALA A 412 -1.88 -26.56 13.12
CA ALA A 412 -2.77 -25.74 13.95
C ALA A 412 -3.37 -24.55 13.19
N THR A 413 -2.60 -23.96 12.26
CA THR A 413 -2.95 -22.67 11.65
C THR A 413 -3.02 -22.70 10.12
N GLY A 414 -2.58 -23.80 9.50
CA GLY A 414 -2.44 -23.92 8.06
C GLY A 414 -3.77 -23.97 7.31
N TRP A 415 -3.73 -23.61 6.04
CA TRP A 415 -4.92 -23.56 5.17
C TRP A 415 -5.54 -24.94 4.98
N LEU A 416 -4.75 -26.02 4.94
CA LEU A 416 -5.28 -27.38 4.88
C LEU A 416 -6.05 -27.74 6.16
N ALA A 417 -5.49 -27.44 7.33
CA ALA A 417 -6.12 -27.68 8.62
C ALA A 417 -7.42 -26.85 8.79
N LYS A 418 -7.44 -25.63 8.26
CA LYS A 418 -8.61 -24.74 8.24
C LYS A 418 -9.56 -24.98 7.07
N GLN A 419 -9.33 -26.00 6.25
CA GLN A 419 -10.13 -26.32 5.05
C GLN A 419 -10.28 -25.15 4.06
N ASN A 420 -9.30 -24.23 4.02
CA ASN A 420 -9.27 -23.13 3.06
C ASN A 420 -8.65 -23.58 1.72
N TYR A 421 -9.44 -24.31 0.95
CA TYR A 421 -9.00 -24.90 -0.32
C TYR A 421 -8.65 -23.87 -1.39
N LEU A 422 -9.24 -22.66 -1.33
CA LEU A 422 -8.93 -21.59 -2.28
C LEU A 422 -7.48 -21.14 -2.15
N LEU A 423 -7.05 -20.79 -0.93
CA LEU A 423 -5.66 -20.39 -0.67
C LEU A 423 -4.69 -21.55 -0.89
N LEU A 424 -5.08 -22.78 -0.52
CA LEU A 424 -4.28 -23.97 -0.77
C LEU A 424 -4.04 -24.18 -2.28
N GLY A 425 -5.07 -24.04 -3.11
CA GLY A 425 -4.99 -24.20 -4.56
C GLY A 425 -4.11 -23.15 -5.23
N PHE A 426 -4.37 -21.86 -4.96
CA PHE A 426 -3.53 -20.78 -5.50
C PHE A 426 -2.09 -20.87 -4.98
N GLY A 427 -1.90 -21.15 -3.70
CA GLY A 427 -0.58 -21.29 -3.10
C GLY A 427 0.22 -22.44 -3.69
N GLY A 428 -0.41 -23.61 -3.87
CA GLY A 428 0.21 -24.75 -4.54
C GLY A 428 0.57 -24.44 -5.99
N GLY A 429 -0.32 -23.78 -6.74
CA GLY A 429 -0.05 -23.35 -8.12
C GLY A 429 1.15 -22.41 -8.23
N VAL A 430 1.25 -21.42 -7.32
CA VAL A 430 2.41 -20.51 -7.25
C VAL A 430 3.70 -21.27 -6.97
N LEU A 431 3.70 -22.24 -6.05
CA LEU A 431 4.89 -23.07 -5.76
C LEU A 431 5.28 -23.94 -6.95
N CYS A 432 4.31 -24.53 -7.67
CA CYS A 432 4.59 -25.29 -8.89
C CYS A 432 5.23 -24.41 -9.97
N LEU A 433 4.69 -23.20 -10.20
CA LEU A 433 5.27 -22.23 -11.13
C LEU A 433 6.68 -21.82 -10.71
N GLN A 434 6.89 -21.59 -9.42
CA GLN A 434 8.22 -21.29 -8.88
C GLN A 434 9.23 -22.41 -9.20
N VAL A 435 8.88 -23.67 -8.92
CA VAL A 435 9.76 -24.82 -9.19
C VAL A 435 10.08 -24.90 -10.69
N TRP A 436 9.07 -24.74 -11.55
CA TRP A 436 9.28 -24.73 -12.99
C TRP A 436 10.26 -23.62 -13.41
N MET A 437 10.04 -22.38 -12.96
CA MET A 437 10.92 -21.27 -13.32
C MET A 437 12.36 -21.46 -12.83
N LEU A 438 12.57 -22.09 -11.67
CA LEU A 438 13.90 -22.43 -11.19
C LEU A 438 14.57 -23.47 -12.09
N VAL A 439 13.85 -24.52 -12.47
CA VAL A 439 14.36 -25.55 -13.39
C VAL A 439 14.78 -24.92 -14.73
N GLU A 440 13.96 -24.04 -15.30
CA GLU A 440 14.29 -23.30 -16.52
C GLU A 440 15.52 -22.40 -16.33
N GLY A 441 15.60 -21.68 -15.21
CA GLY A 441 16.74 -20.84 -14.88
C GLY A 441 18.04 -21.66 -14.81
N PHE A 442 18.04 -22.75 -14.05
CA PHE A 442 19.21 -23.61 -13.93
C PHE A 442 19.62 -24.26 -15.25
N SER A 443 18.65 -24.68 -16.08
CA SER A 443 18.93 -25.29 -17.39
C SER A 443 19.58 -24.30 -18.37
N MET A 444 19.29 -23.00 -18.22
CA MET A 444 19.84 -21.93 -19.06
C MET A 444 21.20 -21.41 -18.58
N PHE A 445 21.55 -21.58 -17.30
CA PHE A 445 22.75 -20.98 -16.70
C PHE A 445 24.06 -21.32 -17.44
N GLY A 446 24.21 -22.56 -17.93
CA GLY A 446 25.39 -22.99 -18.69
C GLY A 446 25.43 -22.47 -20.13
N LYS A 447 24.29 -22.09 -20.72
CA LYS A 447 24.16 -21.71 -22.14
C LYS A 447 24.36 -20.21 -22.39
N VAL A 448 24.42 -19.41 -21.32
CA VAL A 448 24.32 -17.95 -21.37
C VAL A 448 25.68 -17.25 -21.41
N ARG A 449 26.77 -17.93 -21.02
CA ARG A 449 28.12 -17.33 -21.03
C ARG A 449 28.65 -17.16 -22.47
N GLY A 450 29.14 -15.97 -22.79
CA GLY A 450 29.93 -15.70 -24.00
C GLY A 450 29.18 -15.16 -25.22
N LEU A 451 27.94 -14.67 -25.08
CA LEU A 451 27.11 -14.21 -26.21
C LEU A 451 27.37 -12.76 -26.68
N ASP A 452 28.10 -11.93 -25.92
CA ASP A 452 28.27 -10.50 -26.22
C ASP A 452 29.71 -10.11 -26.62
N ALA A 453 30.25 -10.72 -27.68
CA ALA A 453 31.45 -10.19 -28.33
C ALA A 453 31.20 -9.62 -29.75
N ASN A 454 30.08 -9.95 -30.42
CA ASN A 454 29.94 -9.72 -31.87
C ASN A 454 28.61 -9.10 -32.32
N VAL A 455 27.82 -8.48 -31.44
CA VAL A 455 26.52 -7.85 -31.85
C VAL A 455 26.42 -6.42 -31.34
N GLU A 456 27.42 -5.60 -31.66
CA GLU A 456 27.30 -4.15 -31.77
C GLU A 456 27.98 -3.75 -33.09
N GLY A 457 27.19 -3.64 -34.15
CA GLY A 457 27.57 -3.20 -35.49
C GLY A 457 26.38 -2.54 -36.16
#